data_AF-A0A963MPG2-F1
#
_entry.id   AF-A0A963MPG2-F1
#
_cell.length_a   1.000
_cell.length_b   1.000
_cell.length_c   1.000
_cell.angle_alpha   90.00
_cell.angle_beta   90.00
_cell.angle_gamma   90.00
#
_symmetry.space_group_name_H-M   'P 1'
#
loop_
_entity.id
_entity.type
_entity.pdbx_description
1 polymer ?
#
loop_
_entity_poly.entity_id
_entity_poly.type
_entity_poly.pdbx_seq_one_letter_code
_entity_poly.pdbx_strand_id
1 'polypeptide(L)' 'FITLFLTAAGILQVWLQRVSDTPMSFMATQDQLMLFYWMREWVGVMFFIGLLAYLASFFVKGDAKGVVHG' A
#
# COMPACT_ATOMS: atom_id res chain seq x y z
N PHE A 1 -2.52 -1.77 -5.00
CA PHE A 1 -1.23 -2.46 -4.72
C PHE A 1 -1.07 -2.88 -3.26
N ILE A 2 -1.46 -2.07 -2.26
CA ILE A 2 -1.47 -2.48 -0.83
C ILE A 2 -2.26 -3.78 -0.60
N THR A 3 -3.41 -3.88 -1.27
CA THR A 3 -4.33 -5.00 -1.18
C THR A 3 -3.70 -6.34 -1.54
N LEU A 4 -2.91 -6.43 -2.62
CA LEU A 4 -2.30 -7.70 -3.06
C LEU A 4 -1.27 -8.23 -2.05
N PHE A 5 -0.45 -7.36 -1.46
CA PHE A 5 0.55 -7.76 -0.47
C PHE A 5 -0.10 -8.23 0.84
N LEU A 6 -1.17 -7.57 1.27
CA LEU A 6 -1.92 -8.00 2.46
C LEU A 6 -2.74 -9.27 2.21
N THR A 7 -3.25 -9.48 1.00
CA THR A 7 -3.90 -10.75 0.63
C THR A 7 -2.90 -11.90 0.66
N ALA A 8 -1.69 -11.71 0.10
CA ALA A 8 -0.62 -12.72 0.17
C ALA A 8 -0.21 -13.03 1.62
N ALA A 9 -0.06 -11.98 2.45
CA ALA A 9 0.21 -12.15 3.88
C ALA A 9 -0.90 -12.92 4.61
N GLY A 10 -2.17 -12.61 4.31
CA GLY A 10 -3.32 -13.30 4.89
C GLY A 10 -3.39 -14.78 4.49
N ILE A 11 -3.12 -15.10 3.22
CA ILE A 11 -3.03 -16.49 2.75
C ILE A 11 -1.94 -17.24 3.50
N LEU A 12 -0.75 -16.65 3.62
CA LEU A 12 0.36 -17.27 4.33
C LEU A 12 0.07 -17.43 5.83
N GLN A 13 -0.61 -16.46 6.44
CA GLN A 13 -1.04 -16.54 7.83
C GLN A 13 -2.00 -17.71 8.07
N VAL A 14 -3.03 -17.84 7.23
CA VAL A 14 -3.99 -18.95 7.32
C VAL A 14 -3.27 -20.28 7.14
N TRP A 15 -2.35 -20.38 6.18
CA TRP A 15 -1.61 -21.61 5.94
C TRP A 15 -0.76 -22.01 7.16
N LEU A 16 0.05 -21.10 7.70
CA LEU A 16 0.96 -21.36 8.82
C LEU A 16 0.26 -21.53 10.18
N GLN A 17 -0.93 -20.97 10.37
CA GLN A 17 -1.66 -21.04 11.65
C GLN A 17 -2.80 -22.06 11.68
N ARG A 18 -3.34 -22.43 10.51
CA ARG A 18 -4.59 -23.21 10.45
C ARG A 18 -4.53 -24.45 9.56
N VAL A 19 -3.63 -24.51 8.59
CA VAL A 19 -3.59 -25.61 7.60
C VAL A 19 -2.38 -26.51 7.76
N SER A 20 -1.23 -25.98 8.18
CA SER A 20 0.01 -26.76 8.28
C SER A 20 -0.08 -27.88 9.34
N ASP A 21 0.63 -28.98 9.11
CA ASP A 21 0.71 -30.13 10.02
C ASP A 21 1.28 -29.78 11.41
N THR A 22 2.05 -28.69 11.50
CA THR A 22 2.58 -28.13 12.77
C THR A 22 2.22 -26.64 12.90
N PRO A 23 1.00 -26.32 13.37
CA PRO A 23 0.52 -24.95 13.44
C PRO A 23 1.44 -24.07 14.29
N MET A 24 1.90 -22.96 13.73
CA MET A 24 2.71 -21.99 14.47
C MET A 24 1.85 -21.12 15.39
N SER A 25 2.45 -20.67 16.50
CA SER A 25 1.84 -19.70 17.38
C SER A 25 1.68 -18.34 16.67
N PHE A 26 0.75 -17.52 17.16
CA PHE A 26 0.43 -16.26 16.51
C PHE A 26 1.66 -15.38 16.25
N MET A 27 2.47 -15.17 17.28
CA MET A 27 3.66 -14.32 17.19
C MET A 27 4.76 -14.90 16.29
N ALA A 28 4.92 -16.22 16.25
CA ALA A 28 5.88 -16.86 15.35
C ALA A 28 5.49 -16.67 13.88
N THR A 29 4.19 -16.74 13.57
CA THR A 29 3.71 -16.44 12.21
C THR A 29 3.88 -14.97 11.84
N GLN A 30 3.62 -14.04 12.76
CA GLN A 30 3.77 -12.61 12.50
C GLN A 30 5.21 -12.25 12.09
N ASP A 31 6.20 -12.91 12.69
CA ASP A 31 7.62 -12.73 12.34
C ASP A 31 7.92 -13.15 10.88
N GLN A 32 7.32 -14.27 10.43
CA GLN A 32 7.41 -14.71 9.03
C GLN A 32 6.74 -13.75 8.04
N LEU A 33 5.76 -12.96 8.50
CA LEU A 33 5.02 -12.00 7.68
C LEU A 33 5.68 -10.61 7.63
N MET A 34 6.77 -10.39 8.37
CA MET A 34 7.45 -9.10 8.46
C MET A 34 7.77 -8.48 7.10
N LEU A 35 8.21 -9.28 6.12
CA LEU A 35 8.50 -8.81 4.76
C LEU A 35 7.27 -8.16 4.10
N PHE A 36 6.08 -8.75 4.28
CA PHE A 36 4.85 -8.21 3.72
C PHE A 36 4.44 -6.89 4.39
N TYR A 37 4.74 -6.70 5.67
CA TYR A 37 4.52 -5.43 6.36
C TYR A 37 5.45 -4.33 5.87
N TRP A 38 6.70 -4.65 5.53
CA TRP A 38 7.62 -3.72 4.88
C TRP A 38 7.14 -3.33 3.47
N MET A 39 6.73 -4.31 2.66
CA MET A 39 6.20 -4.02 1.32
C MET A 39 4.92 -3.16 1.38
N ARG A 40 4.04 -3.43 2.36
CA ARG A 40 2.87 -2.59 2.62
C ARG A 40 3.28 -1.15 2.92
N GLU A 41 4.26 -0.94 3.80
CA GLU A 41 4.72 0.38 4.20
C GLU A 41 5.22 1.20 3.00
N TRP A 42 6.05 0.60 2.15
CA TRP A 42 6.54 1.25 0.93
C TRP A 42 5.42 1.68 -0.01
N VAL A 43 4.41 0.84 -0.21
CA VAL A 43 3.26 1.21 -1.04
C VAL A 43 2.40 2.29 -0.36
N GLY A 44 2.30 2.28 0.97
CA GLY A 44 1.66 3.34 1.75
C GLY A 44 2.33 4.70 1.55
N VAL A 45 3.66 4.74 1.59
CA VAL A 45 4.44 5.96 1.30
C VAL A 45 4.20 6.45 -0.12
N MET A 46 4.21 5.56 -1.11
CA MET A 46 3.91 5.93 -2.51
C MET A 46 2.49 6.47 -2.68
N PHE A 47 1.51 5.88 -1.99
CA PHE A 47 0.13 6.38 -1.98
C PHE A 47 0.05 7.79 -1.36
N PHE A 48 0.76 8.02 -0.25
CA PHE A 48 0.83 9.33 0.39
C PHE A 48 1.46 10.40 -0.52
N ILE A 49 2.54 10.05 -1.24
CA ILE A 49 3.15 10.93 -2.25
C ILE A 49 2.12 11.26 -3.35
N GLY A 50 1.37 10.27 -3.83
CA GLY A 50 0.29 10.47 -4.78
C GLY A 50 -0.79 11.43 -4.26
N LEU A 51 -1.16 11.33 -2.98
CA LEU A 51 -2.08 12.26 -2.33
C LEU A 51 -1.51 13.69 -2.29
N LEU A 52 -0.23 13.86 -1.94
CA LEU A 52 0.42 15.17 -1.96
C LEU A 52 0.46 15.77 -3.36
N ALA A 53 0.77 14.97 -4.38
CA ALA A 53 0.75 15.41 -5.78
C ALA A 53 -0.67 15.82 -6.22
N TYR A 54 -1.69 15.06 -5.82
CA TYR A 54 -3.09 15.39 -6.07
C TYR A 54 -3.47 16.72 -5.42
N LEU A 55 -3.09 16.96 -4.16
CA LEU A 55 -3.35 18.22 -3.47
C LEU A 55 -2.57 19.38 -4.12
N ALA A 56 -1.31 19.18 -4.48
CA ALA A 56 -0.50 20.17 -5.18
C ALA A 56 -1.11 20.58 -6.53
N SER A 57 -1.80 19.67 -7.24
CA SER A 57 -2.44 19.97 -8.53
C SER A 57 -3.48 21.10 -8.44
N PHE A 58 -4.14 21.30 -7.29
CA PHE A 58 -5.11 22.39 -7.10
C PHE A 58 -4.44 23.77 -7.08
N PHE A 59 -3.19 23.83 -6.63
CA PHE A 59 -2.41 25.07 -6.54
C PHE A 59 -1.66 25.40 -7.84
N VAL A 60 -1.58 24.46 -8.79
CA VAL A 60 -0.92 24.64 -10.09
C VAL A 60 -1.83 25.32 -11.13
N LYS A 61 -3.08 25.65 -10.81
CA LYS A 61 -3.94 26.42 -11.73
C LYS A 61 -3.55 27.90 -11.77
N GLY A 62 -2.69 28.23 -12.74
CA GLY A 62 -2.31 29.59 -13.09
C GLY A 62 -1.74 29.65 -14.51
N ASP A 63 -2.59 29.42 -15.51
CA ASP A 63 -2.47 30.05 -16.83
C ASP A 63 -3.76 29.76 -17.61
N ALA A 64 -4.82 30.47 -17.23
CA ALA A 64 -5.86 30.79 -18.20
C ALA A 64 -5.19 31.66 -19.26
N LYS A 65 -4.64 31.04 -20.31
CA LYS A 65 -4.38 31.76 -21.55
C LYS A 65 -5.75 32.19 -22.08
N GLY A 66 -6.13 33.41 -21.71
CA GLY A 66 -7.16 34.15 -22.40
C GLY A 66 -6.76 34.21 -23.86
N VAL A 67 -7.36 33.34 -24.67
CA VAL A 67 -7.40 33.55 -26.12
C VAL A 67 -8.34 34.71 -26.30
N VAL A 68 -7.75 35.90 -26.27
CA VAL A 68 -8.43 37.15 -26.63
C VAL A 68 -8.80 37.00 -28.10
N HIS A 69 -10.10 37.07 -28.36
CA HIS A 69 -10.63 37.25 -29.71
C HIS A 69 -9.96 38.46 -30.36
N GLY A 70 -9.39 38.25 -31.55
CA GLY A 70 -8.93 39.27 -32.48
C GLY A 70 -9.15 38.73 -33.89
#